data_AF-A0A411HSJ6-F1
#
_entry.id   AF-A0A411HSJ6-F1
#
_cell.length_a   1.000
_cell.length_b   1.000
_cell.length_c   1.000
_cell.angle_alpha   90.00
_cell.angle_beta   90.00
_cell.angle_gamma   90.00
#
_symmetry.space_group_name_H-M   'P 1'
#
loop_
_entity.id
_entity.type
_entity.pdbx_description
1 polymer ?
#
loop_
_entity_poly.entity_id
_entity_poly.type
_entity_poly.pdbx_seq_one_letter_code
_entity_poly.pdbx_strand_id
1 'polypeptide(L)'
;MVKFIQINLFFMWSIMFLIISLSYYKFIHPINLMIFMIIFNLLIYFNLSIWKLNFIYSIMLFLIMISGLLMIFMYFSSLISNEQMKTIFNLKFISLILINQLMMFLFLFNKNLFFFIQFYQSNFDSNNIINLNLNKFINIILIYSYPFNNFTLMNMFFILIAFLTIIKINSSSYSFSLRKIN
;
A
#
# COMPACT_ATOMS: atom_id res chain seq x y z
N MET A 1 16.53 -16.44 9.95
CA MET A 1 16.43 -16.63 8.49
C MET A 1 15.16 -17.37 8.09
N VAL A 2 14.99 -18.68 8.31
CA VAL A 2 13.74 -19.40 7.98
C VAL A 2 12.47 -18.80 8.62
N LYS A 3 12.52 -18.42 9.91
CA LYS A 3 11.44 -17.71 10.60
C LYS A 3 11.09 -16.34 9.97
N PHE A 4 12.08 -15.66 9.36
CA PHE A 4 11.88 -14.36 8.72
C PHE A 4 11.15 -14.50 7.37
N ILE A 5 11.43 -15.58 6.63
CA ILE A 5 10.64 -15.89 5.43
C ILE A 5 9.21 -16.32 5.81
N GLN A 6 9.02 -17.08 6.90
CA GLN A 6 7.66 -17.38 7.38
C GLN A 6 6.87 -16.11 7.69
N ILE A 7 7.50 -15.14 8.33
CA ILE A 7 6.90 -13.83 8.63
C ILE A 7 6.56 -13.08 7.32
N ASN A 8 7.46 -13.10 6.33
CA ASN A 8 7.19 -12.51 5.01
C ASN A 8 6.00 -13.14 4.28
N LEU A 9 5.95 -14.46 4.24
CA LEU A 9 4.85 -15.18 3.61
C LEU A 9 3.53 -14.90 4.34
N PHE A 10 3.59 -14.82 5.67
CA PHE A 10 2.45 -14.45 6.49
C PHE A 10 1.91 -13.06 6.13
N PHE A 11 2.81 -12.07 6.02
CA PHE A 11 2.42 -10.73 5.60
C PHE A 11 1.92 -10.69 4.16
N MET A 12 2.51 -11.44 3.22
CA MET A 12 2.03 -11.49 1.83
C MET A 12 0.63 -12.07 1.71
N TRP A 13 0.33 -13.09 2.52
CA TRP A 13 -0.98 -13.68 2.59
C TRP A 13 -2.02 -12.78 3.26
N SER A 14 -1.63 -12.04 4.30
CA SER A 14 -2.54 -11.05 4.92
C SER A 14 -2.85 -9.87 3.99
N ILE A 15 -1.93 -9.52 3.07
CA ILE A 15 -2.20 -8.56 1.98
C ILE A 15 -3.24 -9.12 1.01
N MET A 16 -3.08 -10.36 0.55
CA MET A 16 -4.04 -11.00 -0.35
C MET A 16 -5.43 -11.08 0.28
N PHE A 17 -5.50 -11.38 1.57
CA PHE A 17 -6.73 -11.38 2.35
C PHE A 17 -7.45 -10.02 2.34
N LEU A 18 -6.71 -8.93 2.50
CA LEU A 18 -7.27 -7.59 2.53
C LEU A 18 -7.74 -7.12 1.15
N ILE A 19 -7.06 -7.52 0.08
CA ILE A 19 -7.51 -7.22 -1.30
C ILE A 19 -8.84 -7.94 -1.57
N ILE A 20 -8.95 -9.19 -1.15
CA ILE A 20 -10.20 -9.96 -1.27
C ILE A 20 -11.29 -9.30 -0.42
N SER A 21 -11.00 -8.87 0.82
CA SER A 21 -12.02 -8.24 1.67
C SER A 21 -12.54 -6.93 1.08
N LEU A 22 -11.64 -6.10 0.53
CA LEU A 22 -11.98 -4.83 -0.14
C LEU A 22 -12.89 -5.04 -1.35
N SER A 23 -12.74 -6.14 -2.10
CA SER A 23 -13.54 -6.44 -3.28
C SER A 23 -15.03 -6.75 -2.99
N TYR A 24 -15.37 -7.11 -1.74
CA TYR A 24 -16.75 -7.45 -1.34
C TYR A 24 -17.54 -6.29 -0.70
N TYR A 25 -16.94 -5.13 -0.52
CA TYR A 25 -17.55 -4.00 0.20
C TYR A 25 -18.33 -3.04 -0.69
N LYS A 26 -19.37 -3.54 -1.36
CA LYS A 26 -20.33 -2.69 -2.08
C LYS A 26 -21.23 -1.83 -1.16
N PHE A 27 -21.15 -1.98 0.17
CA PHE A 27 -22.08 -1.34 1.12
C PHE A 27 -21.44 -0.82 2.42
N ILE A 28 -20.16 -0.42 2.39
CA ILE A 28 -19.50 0.08 3.60
C ILE A 28 -19.40 1.60 3.59
N HIS A 29 -19.74 2.21 4.73
CA HIS A 29 -19.53 3.63 5.00
C HIS A 29 -18.07 4.01 4.68
N PRO A 30 -17.80 5.12 3.97
CA PRO A 30 -16.45 5.49 3.52
C PRO A 30 -15.39 5.48 4.62
N ILE A 31 -15.80 5.74 5.87
CA ILE A 31 -14.93 5.64 7.05
C ILE A 31 -14.36 4.23 7.24
N ASN A 32 -15.15 3.15 7.11
CA ASN A 32 -14.59 1.82 7.36
C ASN A 32 -13.74 1.37 6.18
N LEU A 33 -14.06 1.81 4.95
CA LEU A 33 -13.14 1.66 3.82
C LEU A 33 -11.79 2.33 4.12
N MET A 34 -11.78 3.51 4.71
CA MET A 34 -10.54 4.18 5.12
C MET A 34 -9.77 3.40 6.18
N ILE A 35 -10.45 2.86 7.20
CA ILE A 35 -9.81 2.03 8.24
C ILE A 35 -9.18 0.78 7.60
N PHE A 36 -9.88 0.11 6.69
CA PHE A 36 -9.34 -1.04 5.96
C PHE A 36 -8.10 -0.68 5.12
N MET A 37 -8.14 0.46 4.43
CA MET A 37 -7.02 0.93 3.63
C MET A 37 -5.80 1.30 4.48
N ILE A 38 -5.98 1.85 5.70
CA ILE A 38 -4.87 2.09 6.64
C ILE A 38 -4.19 0.77 7.04
N ILE A 39 -4.98 -0.24 7.40
CA ILE A 39 -4.45 -1.55 7.82
C ILE A 39 -3.69 -2.22 6.66
N PHE A 40 -4.25 -2.16 5.45
CA PHE A 40 -3.62 -2.68 4.25
C PHE A 40 -2.26 -2.03 3.97
N ASN A 41 -2.22 -0.70 4.07
CA ASN A 41 -1.00 0.07 3.81
C ASN A 41 0.10 -0.20 4.85
N LEU A 42 -0.27 -0.40 6.12
CA LEU A 42 0.66 -0.82 7.16
C LEU A 42 1.28 -2.19 6.87
N LEU A 43 0.48 -3.15 6.39
CA LEU A 43 0.97 -4.50 6.07
C LEU A 43 1.90 -4.51 4.85
N ILE A 44 1.62 -3.67 3.83
CA ILE A 44 2.54 -3.47 2.70
C ILE A 44 3.87 -2.89 3.18
N TYR A 45 3.83 -1.87 4.05
CA TYR A 45 5.04 -1.29 4.63
C TYR A 45 5.90 -2.34 5.32
N PHE A 46 5.30 -3.15 6.21
CA PHE A 46 6.02 -4.21 6.91
C PHE A 46 6.61 -5.23 5.93
N ASN A 47 5.87 -5.68 4.92
CA ASN A 47 6.41 -6.60 3.92
C ASN A 47 7.64 -6.05 3.18
N LEU A 48 7.58 -4.80 2.72
CA LEU A 48 8.68 -4.18 1.98
C LEU A 48 9.93 -4.01 2.84
N SER A 49 9.75 -3.72 4.13
CA SER A 49 10.86 -3.59 5.09
C SER A 49 11.63 -4.88 5.28
N ILE A 50 10.97 -6.03 5.15
CA ILE A 50 11.55 -7.35 5.38
C ILE A 50 12.28 -7.82 4.10
N TRP A 51 11.90 -7.33 2.91
CA TRP A 51 12.48 -7.76 1.62
C TRP A 51 13.75 -7.02 1.21
N LYS A 52 13.97 -5.79 1.70
CA LYS A 52 15.08 -4.95 1.23
C LYS A 52 16.12 -4.72 2.32
N LEU A 53 17.39 -4.80 1.92
CA LEU A 53 18.54 -4.40 2.74
C LEU A 53 18.50 -2.90 3.13
N ASN A 54 17.73 -2.08 2.41
CA ASN A 54 17.54 -0.65 2.68
C ASN A 54 16.08 -0.32 2.96
N PHE A 55 15.85 0.26 4.14
CA PHE A 55 14.55 0.74 4.60
C PHE A 55 14.07 2.04 3.92
N ILE A 56 14.89 2.70 3.11
CA ILE A 56 14.53 4.01 2.53
C ILE A 56 13.25 3.95 1.69
N TYR A 57 13.06 2.86 0.94
CA TYR A 57 11.88 2.67 0.10
C TYR A 57 10.62 2.36 0.91
N SER A 58 10.74 1.56 1.98
CA SER A 58 9.59 1.30 2.86
C SER A 58 9.18 2.58 3.60
N ILE A 59 10.14 3.38 4.06
CA ILE A 59 9.88 4.67 4.72
C ILE A 59 9.19 5.67 3.77
N MET A 60 9.69 5.82 2.54
CA MET A 60 9.05 6.70 1.54
C MET A 60 7.60 6.29 1.24
N LEU A 61 7.36 4.98 1.09
CA LEU A 61 6.03 4.46 0.82
C LEU A 61 5.07 4.71 2.00
N PHE A 62 5.53 4.54 3.23
CA PHE A 62 4.74 4.84 4.44
C PHE A 62 4.30 6.30 4.52
N LEU A 63 5.22 7.24 4.25
CA LEU A 63 4.94 8.67 4.28
C LEU A 63 3.92 9.09 3.23
N ILE A 64 4.10 8.63 1.99
CA ILE A 64 3.18 8.95 0.89
C ILE A 64 1.79 8.38 1.18
N MET A 65 1.70 7.15 1.70
CA MET A 65 0.42 6.51 1.99
C MET A 65 -0.37 7.21 3.10
N ILE A 66 0.28 7.63 4.19
CA ILE A 66 -0.41 8.37 5.28
C ILE A 66 -0.94 9.70 4.77
N SER A 67 -0.14 10.46 4.01
CA SER A 67 -0.54 11.77 3.50
C SER A 67 -1.77 11.68 2.58
N GLY A 68 -1.83 10.69 1.69
CA GLY A 68 -2.97 10.50 0.78
C GLY A 68 -4.26 10.08 1.50
N LEU A 69 -4.15 9.22 2.51
CA LEU A 69 -5.31 8.77 3.31
C LEU A 69 -5.91 9.89 4.16
N LEU A 70 -5.09 10.79 4.70
CA LEU A 70 -5.56 11.96 5.46
C LEU A 70 -6.34 12.95 4.58
N MET A 71 -5.92 13.16 3.34
CA MET A 71 -6.67 14.00 2.40
C MET A 71 -8.04 13.40 2.07
N ILE A 72 -8.12 12.09 1.88
CA ILE A 72 -9.39 11.37 1.67
C ILE A 72 -10.30 11.47 2.89
N PHE A 73 -9.75 11.41 4.11
CA PHE A 73 -10.51 11.60 5.35
C PHE A 73 -11.20 12.95 5.40
N MET A 74 -10.44 14.02 5.18
CA MET A 74 -10.98 15.40 5.23
C MET A 74 -12.08 15.60 4.20
N TYR A 75 -11.91 15.02 2.99
CA TYR A 75 -12.93 15.08 1.96
C TYR A 75 -14.23 14.41 2.39
N PHE A 76 -14.18 13.16 2.87
CA PHE A 76 -15.39 12.45 3.28
C PHE A 76 -16.05 13.02 4.54
N SER A 77 -15.26 13.48 5.53
CA SER A 77 -15.81 14.14 6.72
C SER A 77 -16.57 15.42 6.36
N SER A 78 -16.17 16.11 5.29
CA SER A 78 -16.85 17.33 4.84
C SER A 78 -18.16 17.09 4.07
N LEU A 79 -18.33 15.90 3.47
CA LEU A 79 -19.46 15.60 2.58
C LEU A 79 -20.56 14.78 3.22
N ILE A 80 -20.23 13.90 4.17
CA ILE A 80 -21.17 12.92 4.72
C ILE A 80 -21.09 13.03 6.24
N SER A 81 -21.73 14.08 6.78
CA SER A 81 -21.69 14.31 8.22
C SER A 81 -22.64 13.41 9.02
N ASN A 82 -23.66 12.78 8.41
CA ASN A 82 -24.80 12.26 9.19
C ASN A 82 -25.37 10.87 8.85
N GLU A 83 -24.74 10.04 8.01
CA GLU A 83 -25.22 8.67 7.84
C GLU A 83 -24.73 7.75 8.98
N GLN A 84 -25.66 7.12 9.69
CA GLN A 84 -25.33 6.15 10.73
C GLN A 84 -24.55 4.98 10.12
N MET A 85 -23.39 4.68 10.71
CA MET A 85 -22.52 3.58 10.31
C MET A 85 -23.24 2.23 10.47
N LYS A 86 -23.86 1.74 9.39
CA LYS A 86 -24.43 0.38 9.34
C LYS A 86 -23.40 -0.58 8.75
N THR A 87 -22.69 -1.30 9.61
CA THR A 87 -21.85 -2.43 9.19
C THR A 87 -22.70 -3.69 9.11
N ILE A 88 -23.03 -4.12 7.89
CA ILE A 88 -23.70 -5.40 7.68
C ILE A 88 -22.63 -6.45 7.38
N PHE A 89 -22.37 -7.33 8.35
CA PHE A 89 -21.51 -8.50 8.12
C PHE A 89 -22.30 -9.53 7.32
N ASN A 90 -21.98 -9.66 6.05
CA ASN A 90 -22.57 -10.70 5.21
C ASN A 90 -21.97 -12.07 5.58
N LEU A 91 -22.79 -13.11 5.73
CA LEU A 91 -22.32 -14.48 6.03
C LEU A 91 -21.28 -14.98 5.02
N LYS A 92 -21.43 -14.59 3.75
CA LYS A 92 -20.45 -14.87 2.69
C LYS A 92 -19.06 -14.28 3.01
N PHE A 93 -19.03 -13.08 3.57
CA PHE A 93 -17.80 -12.41 3.98
C PHE A 93 -17.11 -13.19 5.11
N ILE A 94 -17.87 -13.62 6.12
CA ILE A 94 -17.35 -14.42 7.23
C ILE A 94 -16.78 -15.77 6.73
N SER A 95 -17.47 -16.42 5.79
CA SER A 95 -16.99 -17.69 5.23
C SER A 95 -15.67 -17.55 4.46
N LEU A 96 -15.49 -16.46 3.71
CA LEU A 96 -14.23 -16.17 3.01
C LEU A 96 -13.08 -15.92 4.00
N ILE A 97 -13.39 -15.26 5.13
CA ILE A 97 -12.38 -15.04 6.18
C ILE A 97 -11.88 -16.37 6.73
N LEU A 98 -12.80 -17.27 7.07
CA LEU A 98 -12.46 -18.57 7.65
C LEU A 98 -11.67 -19.45 6.68
N ILE A 99 -12.04 -19.48 5.39
CA ILE A 99 -11.32 -20.25 4.37
C ILE A 99 -9.89 -19.73 4.22
N ASN A 100 -9.68 -18.42 4.18
CA ASN A 100 -8.34 -17.86 4.07
C ASN A 100 -7.48 -18.15 5.30
N GLN A 101 -8.05 -18.12 6.51
CA GLN A 101 -7.35 -18.48 7.73
C GLN A 101 -6.96 -19.97 7.76
N LEU A 102 -7.84 -20.86 7.28
CA LEU A 102 -7.53 -22.28 7.15
C LEU A 102 -6.40 -22.53 6.16
N MET A 103 -6.43 -21.85 5.01
CA MET A 103 -5.34 -21.94 4.02
C MET A 103 -4.02 -21.46 4.62
N MET A 104 -4.04 -20.41 5.45
CA MET A 104 -2.84 -19.93 6.16
C MET A 104 -2.25 -20.98 7.08
N PHE A 105 -3.10 -21.63 7.89
CA PHE A 105 -2.64 -22.69 8.77
C PHE A 105 -2.02 -23.85 7.98
N LEU A 106 -2.67 -24.27 6.89
CA LEU A 106 -2.16 -25.35 6.04
C LEU A 106 -0.77 -25.02 5.46
N PHE A 107 -0.55 -23.77 5.05
CA PHE A 107 0.76 -23.35 4.51
C PHE A 107 1.86 -23.29 5.56
N LEU A 108 1.56 -22.86 6.79
CA LEU A 108 2.54 -22.84 7.88
C LEU A 108 3.03 -24.25 8.27
N PHE A 109 2.16 -25.25 8.16
CA PHE A 109 2.50 -26.64 8.49
C PHE A 109 3.23 -27.39 7.37
N ASN A 110 3.22 -26.89 6.12
CA ASN A 110 3.82 -27.61 5.00
C ASN A 110 5.34 -27.41 4.94
N LYS A 111 6.10 -28.45 5.33
CA LYS A 111 7.57 -28.45 5.36
C LYS A 111 8.23 -28.34 3.98
N ASN A 112 7.55 -28.72 2.89
CA ASN A 112 8.18 -28.80 1.56
C ASN A 112 8.40 -27.42 0.90
N LEU A 113 7.60 -26.42 1.25
CA LEU A 113 7.80 -25.05 0.77
C LEU A 113 9.10 -24.43 1.30
N PHE A 114 9.63 -24.93 2.43
CA PHE A 114 10.86 -24.44 3.03
C PHE A 114 12.12 -24.72 2.20
N PHE A 115 12.11 -25.76 1.38
CA PHE A 115 13.26 -26.09 0.53
C PHE A 115 13.47 -25.05 -0.58
N PHE A 116 12.40 -24.62 -1.26
CA PHE A 116 12.51 -23.56 -2.30
C PHE A 116 13.01 -22.24 -1.73
N ILE A 117 12.69 -21.97 -0.47
CA ILE A 117 13.07 -20.74 0.24
C ILE A 117 14.55 -20.75 0.62
N GLN A 118 15.11 -21.90 1.01
CA GLN A 118 16.54 -22.01 1.32
C GLN A 118 17.43 -21.73 0.10
N PHE A 119 16.98 -22.10 -1.11
CA PHE A 119 17.69 -21.78 -2.37
C PHE A 119 17.75 -20.27 -2.67
N TYR A 120 16.72 -19.50 -2.31
CA TYR A 120 16.77 -18.04 -2.45
C TYR A 120 17.73 -17.40 -1.45
N GLN A 121 17.92 -18.02 -0.29
CA GLN A 121 18.69 -17.47 0.82
C GLN A 121 20.21 -17.58 0.61
N SER A 122 20.67 -18.65 -0.06
CA SER A 122 22.10 -18.83 -0.37
C SER A 122 22.68 -17.74 -1.29
N ASN A 123 21.84 -17.01 -2.02
CA ASN A 123 22.27 -15.94 -2.93
C ASN A 123 22.38 -14.56 -2.25
N PHE A 124 21.88 -14.39 -1.02
CA PHE A 124 21.91 -13.11 -0.31
C PHE A 124 23.05 -12.99 0.72
N ASP A 125 23.64 -14.11 1.15
CA ASP A 125 24.65 -14.12 2.22
C ASP A 125 26.08 -13.76 1.75
N SER A 126 26.31 -13.50 0.45
CA SER A 126 27.65 -13.19 -0.06
C SER A 126 28.04 -11.72 -0.09
N ASN A 127 27.24 -10.81 0.51
CA ASN A 127 27.56 -9.39 0.53
C ASN A 127 27.94 -8.94 1.94
N ASN A 128 29.25 -8.79 2.13
CA ASN A 128 29.87 -8.22 3.33
C ASN A 128 29.11 -7.00 3.85
N ILE A 129 28.74 -7.08 5.14
CA ILE A 129 27.98 -6.07 5.89
C ILE A 129 28.59 -4.66 5.79
N ILE A 130 29.89 -4.58 5.51
CA ILE A 130 30.68 -3.35 5.44
C ILE A 130 30.46 -2.61 4.10
N ASN A 131 30.20 -3.31 2.99
CA ASN A 131 29.88 -2.68 1.69
C ASN A 131 28.40 -2.28 1.55
N LEU A 132 27.56 -2.65 2.52
CA LEU A 132 26.14 -2.32 2.47
C LEU A 132 25.89 -0.83 2.59
N ASN A 133 26.67 -0.07 3.37
CA ASN A 133 26.35 1.34 3.67
C ASN A 133 26.63 2.30 2.50
N LEU A 134 27.64 2.04 1.66
CA LEU A 134 27.97 2.90 0.52
C LEU A 134 26.98 2.71 -0.65
N ASN A 135 26.50 1.49 -0.87
CA ASN A 135 25.59 1.18 -1.97
C ASN A 135 24.12 1.54 -1.68
N LYS A 136 23.78 2.09 -0.50
CA LYS A 136 22.36 2.24 -0.12
C LYS A 136 21.61 3.29 -0.91
N PHE A 137 22.30 4.37 -1.23
CA PHE A 137 21.72 5.55 -1.89
C PHE A 137 22.14 5.68 -3.35
N ILE A 138 23.05 4.84 -3.84
CA ILE A 138 23.46 4.82 -5.24
C ILE A 138 22.24 4.61 -6.14
N ASN A 139 21.31 3.74 -5.76
CA ASN A 139 20.07 3.52 -6.53
C ASN A 139 19.22 4.80 -6.68
N ILE A 140 19.19 5.67 -5.67
CA ILE A 140 18.45 6.94 -5.74
C ILE A 140 19.19 7.92 -6.66
N ILE A 141 20.52 7.99 -6.55
CA ILE A 141 21.36 8.85 -7.38
C ILE A 141 21.33 8.39 -8.86
N LEU A 142 21.21 7.09 -9.11
CA LEU A 142 21.07 6.50 -10.45
C LEU A 142 19.80 6.95 -11.16
N ILE A 143 18.73 7.27 -10.43
CA ILE A 143 17.48 7.79 -11.02
C ILE A 143 17.70 9.19 -11.61
N TYR A 144 18.56 10.01 -10.99
CA TYR A 144 18.87 11.36 -11.46
C TYR A 144 19.97 11.42 -12.52
N SER A 145 20.74 10.33 -12.69
CA SER A 145 21.80 10.27 -13.69
C SER A 145 21.34 9.56 -14.96
N TYR A 146 22.10 9.73 -16.04
CA TYR A 146 21.85 9.03 -17.29
C TYR A 146 22.02 7.51 -17.08
N PRO A 147 21.13 6.65 -17.63
CA PRO A 147 20.07 6.91 -18.62
C PRO A 147 18.69 7.23 -18.03
N PHE A 148 18.50 7.12 -16.71
CA PHE A 148 17.16 7.18 -16.10
C PHE A 148 16.62 8.59 -15.89
N ASN A 149 17.43 9.64 -16.06
CA ASN A 149 16.99 11.03 -15.94
C ASN A 149 15.82 11.42 -16.86
N ASN A 150 15.56 10.68 -17.94
CA ASN A 150 14.34 10.93 -18.74
C ASN A 150 13.06 10.63 -17.94
N PHE A 151 13.06 9.61 -17.07
CA PHE A 151 11.91 9.30 -16.21
C PHE A 151 11.67 10.38 -15.16
N THR A 152 12.72 10.98 -14.59
CA THR A 152 12.55 12.08 -13.62
C THR A 152 11.94 13.30 -14.29
N LEU A 153 12.41 13.66 -15.50
CA LEU A 153 11.85 14.75 -16.29
C LEU A 153 10.37 14.50 -16.63
N MET A 154 10.01 13.28 -17.03
CA MET A 154 8.60 12.92 -17.29
C MET A 154 7.72 13.09 -16.03
N ASN A 155 8.21 12.66 -14.85
CA ASN A 155 7.47 12.82 -13.60
C ASN A 155 7.28 14.29 -13.19
N MET A 156 8.28 15.14 -13.43
CA MET A 156 8.16 16.59 -13.18
C MET A 156 7.07 17.22 -14.05
N PHE A 157 7.07 16.93 -15.35
CA PHE A 157 6.02 17.41 -16.25
C PHE A 157 4.64 16.86 -15.87
N PHE A 158 4.55 15.59 -15.47
CA PHE A 158 3.30 15.00 -14.99
C PHE A 158 2.72 15.76 -13.79
N ILE A 159 3.54 16.06 -12.77
CA ILE A 159 3.10 16.81 -11.58
C ILE A 159 2.66 18.23 -11.97
N LEU A 160 3.39 18.88 -12.88
CA LEU A 160 3.04 20.23 -13.36
C LEU A 160 1.69 20.23 -14.08
N ILE A 161 1.48 19.29 -15.01
CA ILE A 161 0.21 19.15 -15.73
C ILE A 161 -0.93 18.85 -14.75
N ALA A 162 -0.72 17.94 -13.80
CA ALA A 162 -1.72 17.62 -12.77
C ALA A 162 -2.08 18.85 -11.93
N PHE A 163 -1.11 19.69 -11.57
CA PHE A 163 -1.39 20.92 -10.83
C PHE A 163 -2.21 21.92 -11.65
N LEU A 164 -1.85 22.12 -12.92
CA LEU A 164 -2.61 23.00 -13.83
C LEU A 164 -4.04 22.49 -14.05
N THR A 165 -4.24 21.19 -14.19
CA THR A 165 -5.60 20.62 -14.36
C THR A 165 -6.42 20.78 -13.09
N ILE A 166 -5.85 20.60 -11.90
CA ILE A 166 -6.54 20.83 -10.62
C ILE A 166 -6.98 22.30 -10.50
N ILE A 167 -6.12 23.27 -10.83
CA ILE A 167 -6.49 24.70 -10.84
C ILE A 167 -7.63 24.97 -11.83
N LYS A 168 -7.56 24.39 -13.03
CA LYS A 168 -8.60 24.56 -14.05
C LYS A 168 -9.94 23.97 -13.60
N ILE A 169 -9.94 22.81 -12.96
CA ILE A 169 -11.17 22.19 -12.41
C ILE A 169 -11.76 23.08 -11.31
N ASN A 170 -10.93 23.54 -10.36
CA ASN A 170 -11.40 24.35 -9.22
C ASN A 170 -11.88 25.76 -9.62
N SER A 171 -11.33 26.36 -10.67
CA SER A 171 -11.81 27.65 -11.19
C SER A 171 -13.15 27.52 -11.92
N SER A 172 -13.36 26.42 -12.65
CA SER A 172 -14.65 26.17 -13.32
C SER A 172 -15.81 25.97 -12.35
N SER A 173 -15.58 25.29 -11.22
CA SER A 173 -16.61 25.04 -10.20
C SER A 173 -17.06 26.30 -9.46
N TYR A 174 -16.20 27.32 -9.33
CA TYR A 174 -16.57 28.59 -8.69
C TYR A 174 -17.63 29.37 -9.48
N SER A 175 -17.64 29.25 -10.82
CA SER A 175 -18.65 29.90 -11.66
C SER A 175 -20.04 29.29 -11.52
N PHE A 176 -20.13 28.00 -11.21
CA PHE A 176 -21.37 27.27 -11.01
C PHE A 176 -21.71 27.24 -9.51
N SER A 177 -21.96 28.42 -8.93
CA SER A 177 -22.44 28.50 -7.55
C SER A 177 -23.74 27.70 -7.40
N LEU A 178 -23.66 26.55 -6.74
CA LEU A 178 -24.79 25.75 -6.25
C LEU A 178 -25.47 26.46 -5.06
N ARG A 179 -25.66 27.77 -5.16
CA ARG A 179 -26.63 28.46 -4.34
C ARG A 179 -27.96 28.15 -5.00
N LYS A 180 -28.79 27.31 -4.38
CA LYS A 180 -30.22 27.31 -4.69
C LYS A 180 -30.69 28.75 -4.51
N ILE A 181 -30.81 29.47 -5.61
CA ILE A 181 -31.53 30.73 -5.67
C ILE A 181 -32.99 30.29 -5.61
N ASN A 182 -33.54 30.38 -4.40
CA ASN A 182 -34.93 30.20 -3.95
C ASN A 182 -35.86 29.38 -4.83
#